data_AF-A0AAE3WR01-F1
#
_entry.id   AF-A0AAE3WR01-F1
#
_cell.length_a   1.000
_cell.length_b   1.000
_cell.length_c   1.000
_cell.angle_alpha   90.00
_cell.angle_beta   90.00
_cell.angle_gamma   90.00
#
_symmetry.space_group_name_H-M   'P 1'
#
loop_
_entity.id
_entity.type
_entity.pdbx_description
1 polymer ?
#
loop_
_entity_poly.entity_id
_entity_poly.type
_entity_poly.pdbx_seq_one_letter_code
_entity_poly.pdbx_strand_id
1 'polypeptide(L)'
;MEQAALKKMRTKQIAVSNLIAAIIIVAFFMLIQIVEIRFTHFFLCLGILMLLQSIYGFIKKGSTKSFIPIFEQIAIYEKEKLGKEWEKEQKMDNVWKLILSGLMFFQSFSFQDVSNPFFDIQPIFLLFLLIMALALINISMLFRFRKIDRSTEVELTGYTKESNIMGIALGFLTVIVIFIFIVIFVLP
;
A
#
# COMPACT_ATOMS: atom_id res chain seq x y z
N MET A 1 16.41 -13.14 17.67
CA MET A 1 15.02 -13.57 17.94
C MET A 1 14.89 -15.06 17.64
N GLU A 2 14.26 -15.83 18.52
CA GLU A 2 14.01 -17.26 18.31
C GLU A 2 13.09 -17.49 17.09
N GLN A 3 13.34 -18.55 16.29
CA GLN A 3 12.59 -18.79 15.04
C GLN A 3 11.07 -18.92 15.28
N ALA A 4 10.66 -19.53 16.39
CA ALA A 4 9.24 -19.66 16.76
C ALA A 4 8.59 -18.28 17.02
N ALA A 5 9.30 -17.38 17.68
CA ALA A 5 8.84 -16.01 17.93
C ALA A 5 8.72 -15.20 16.64
N LEU A 6 9.70 -15.34 15.73
CA LEU A 6 9.67 -14.68 14.42
C LEU A 6 8.47 -15.14 13.58
N LYS A 7 8.23 -16.46 13.51
CA LYS A 7 7.07 -17.01 12.78
C LYS A 7 5.75 -16.46 13.35
N LYS A 8 5.60 -16.45 14.68
CA LYS A 8 4.42 -15.89 15.35
C LYS A 8 4.22 -14.40 15.04
N MET A 9 5.31 -13.62 15.02
CA MET A 9 5.27 -12.20 14.65
C MET A 9 4.81 -12.00 13.20
N ARG A 10 5.39 -12.74 12.24
CA ARG A 10 5.02 -12.65 10.82
C ARG A 10 3.57 -13.09 10.55
N THR A 11 3.09 -14.13 11.21
CA THR A 11 1.67 -14.54 11.10
C THR A 11 0.73 -13.45 11.61
N LYS A 12 1.06 -12.81 12.74
CA LYS A 12 0.29 -11.68 13.26
C LYS A 12 0.34 -10.48 12.32
N GLN A 13 1.49 -10.18 11.73
CA GLN A 13 1.63 -9.13 10.72
C GLN A 13 0.65 -9.33 9.57
N ILE A 14 0.65 -10.53 8.98
CA ILE A 14 -0.24 -10.86 7.86
C ILE A 14 -1.70 -10.70 8.28
N ALA A 15 -2.09 -11.28 9.41
CA ALA A 15 -3.48 -11.24 9.89
C ALA A 15 -3.96 -9.80 10.12
N VAL A 16 -3.15 -8.98 10.82
CA VAL A 16 -3.50 -7.59 11.13
C VAL A 16 -3.51 -6.72 9.87
N SER A 17 -2.52 -6.86 8.98
CA SER A 17 -2.47 -6.12 7.72
C SER A 17 -3.68 -6.44 6.83
N ASN A 18 -4.02 -7.72 6.67
CA ASN A 18 -5.18 -8.12 5.86
C ASN A 18 -6.50 -7.66 6.46
N LEU A 19 -6.65 -7.76 7.79
CA LEU A 19 -7.86 -7.29 8.48
C LEU A 19 -8.04 -5.78 8.31
N ILE A 20 -6.98 -4.99 8.54
CA ILE A 20 -7.01 -3.53 8.38
C ILE A 20 -7.31 -3.18 6.93
N ALA A 21 -6.64 -3.81 5.96
CA ALA A 21 -6.87 -3.55 4.55
C ALA A 21 -8.31 -3.86 4.14
N ALA A 22 -8.85 -5.01 4.55
CA ALA A 22 -10.23 -5.38 4.26
C ALA A 22 -11.22 -4.38 4.87
N ILE A 23 -11.04 -4.00 6.14
CA ILE A 23 -11.89 -3.01 6.81
C ILE A 23 -11.84 -1.67 6.08
N ILE A 24 -10.65 -1.17 5.75
CA ILE A 24 -10.49 0.12 5.05
C ILE A 24 -11.15 0.08 3.67
N ILE A 25 -10.91 -0.97 2.88
CA ILE A 25 -11.46 -1.09 1.52
C ILE A 25 -12.98 -1.20 1.55
N VAL A 26 -13.53 -2.04 2.45
CA VAL A 26 -14.99 -2.20 2.59
C VAL A 26 -15.64 -0.92 3.10
N ALA A 27 -15.07 -0.27 4.12
CA ALA A 27 -15.56 1.01 4.63
C ALA A 27 -15.51 2.10 3.55
N PHE A 28 -14.44 2.12 2.75
CA PHE A 28 -14.29 3.04 1.64
C PHE A 28 -15.37 2.83 0.56
N PHE A 29 -15.64 1.59 0.18
CA PHE A 29 -16.70 1.29 -0.79
C PHE A 29 -18.09 1.63 -0.26
N MET A 30 -18.39 1.32 1.00
CA MET A 30 -19.65 1.73 1.62
C MET A 30 -19.81 3.25 1.62
N LEU A 31 -18.74 3.98 1.94
CA LEU A 31 -18.76 5.44 1.98
C LEU A 31 -19.02 6.05 0.59
N ILE A 32 -18.44 5.51 -0.47
CA ILE A 32 -18.70 5.97 -1.84
C ILE A 32 -20.14 5.68 -2.30
N GLN A 33 -20.72 4.56 -1.87
CA GLN A 33 -22.09 4.20 -2.23
C GLN A 33 -23.13 5.07 -1.51
N ILE A 34 -22.84 5.49 -0.27
CA ILE A 34 -23.75 6.30 0.55
C ILE A 34 -23.61 7.79 0.24
N VAL A 35 -22.38 8.26 0.08
CA VAL A 35 -22.06 9.67 -0.16
C VAL A 35 -21.76 9.78 -1.64
N GLU A 36 -22.57 10.52 -2.40
CA GLU A 36 -22.39 10.72 -3.85
C GLU A 36 -21.16 11.62 -4.16
N ILE A 37 -19.98 11.19 -3.70
CA ILE A 37 -18.74 11.94 -3.79
C ILE A 37 -18.30 11.96 -5.26
N ARG A 38 -18.24 13.16 -5.83
CA ARG A 38 -17.64 13.35 -7.17
C ARG A 38 -16.15 12.99 -7.14
N PHE A 39 -15.64 12.43 -8.23
CA PHE A 39 -14.25 12.02 -8.39
C PHE A 39 -13.24 13.11 -8.03
N THR A 40 -13.52 14.36 -8.39
CA THR A 40 -12.74 15.53 -8.00
C THR A 40 -12.50 15.58 -6.49
N HIS A 41 -13.56 15.53 -5.70
CA HIS A 41 -13.46 15.61 -4.24
C HIS A 41 -12.77 14.38 -3.66
N PHE A 42 -13.05 13.20 -4.22
CA PHE A 42 -12.40 11.96 -3.80
C PHE A 42 -10.87 12.04 -3.96
N PHE A 43 -10.40 12.37 -5.17
CA PHE A 43 -8.97 12.47 -5.45
C PHE A 43 -8.31 13.64 -4.74
N LEU A 44 -9.01 14.77 -4.56
CA LEU A 44 -8.52 15.88 -3.77
C LEU A 44 -8.27 15.46 -2.32
N CYS A 45 -9.26 14.84 -1.67
CA CYS A 45 -9.13 14.35 -0.30
C CYS A 45 -8.01 13.33 -0.17
N LEU A 46 -7.93 12.37 -1.11
CA LEU A 46 -6.87 11.36 -1.10
C LEU A 46 -5.49 11.99 -1.30
N GLY A 47 -5.37 12.96 -2.21
CA GLY A 47 -4.15 13.75 -2.41
C GLY A 47 -3.70 14.48 -1.14
N ILE A 48 -4.62 15.14 -0.43
CA ILE A 48 -4.36 15.80 0.87
C ILE A 48 -3.89 14.78 1.91
N LEU A 49 -4.60 13.66 2.06
CA LEU A 49 -4.24 12.63 3.03
C LEU A 49 -2.83 12.07 2.77
N MET A 50 -2.50 11.78 1.51
CA MET A 50 -1.17 11.29 1.13
C MET A 50 -0.07 12.35 1.35
N LEU A 51 -0.37 13.62 1.09
CA LEU A 51 0.55 14.73 1.35
C LEU A 51 0.87 14.83 2.85
N LEU A 52 -0.16 14.84 3.69
CA LEU A 52 -0.01 14.91 5.14
C LEU A 52 0.77 13.70 5.68
N GLN A 53 0.50 12.50 5.18
CA GLN A 53 1.26 11.31 5.54
C GLN A 53 2.73 11.40 5.14
N SER A 54 3.03 11.92 3.95
CA SER A 54 4.40 12.12 3.48
C SER A 54 5.14 13.14 4.36
N ILE A 55 4.53 14.30 4.63
CA ILE A 55 5.10 15.34 5.51
C ILE A 55 5.37 14.78 6.90
N TYR A 56 4.38 14.13 7.51
CA TYR A 56 4.54 13.49 8.81
C TYR A 56 5.65 12.44 8.81
N GLY A 57 5.75 11.63 7.75
CA GLY A 57 6.80 10.63 7.58
C GLY A 57 8.21 11.24 7.53
N PHE A 58 8.39 12.36 6.80
CA PHE A 58 9.66 13.08 6.77
C PHE A 58 10.02 13.68 8.13
N ILE A 59 9.05 14.23 8.87
CA ILE A 59 9.26 14.78 10.22
C ILE A 59 9.69 13.68 11.20
N LYS A 60 9.11 12.49 11.07
CA LYS A 60 9.35 11.34 11.97
C LYS A 60 10.73 10.69 11.80
N LYS A 61 11.50 11.02 10.76
CA LYS A 61 12.91 10.63 10.52
C LYS A 61 13.23 9.15 10.82
N GLY A 62 12.35 8.22 10.40
CA GLY A 62 12.61 6.78 10.57
C GLY A 62 12.43 6.23 11.99
N SER A 63 11.62 6.89 12.83
CA SER A 63 11.17 6.32 14.10
C SER A 63 10.31 5.07 13.88
N THR A 64 10.56 4.04 14.70
CA THR A 64 9.86 2.75 14.68
C THR A 64 8.53 2.78 15.42
N LYS A 65 8.21 3.86 16.15
CA LYS A 65 7.01 3.95 16.97
C LYS A 65 5.75 3.76 16.13
N SER A 66 4.83 2.91 16.57
CA SER A 66 3.55 2.71 15.88
C SER A 66 2.41 2.76 16.89
N PHE A 67 1.24 3.20 16.43
CA PHE A 67 0.02 3.09 17.24
C PHE A 67 -0.39 1.63 17.47
N ILE A 68 -0.05 0.75 16.51
CA ILE A 68 -0.37 -0.68 16.59
C ILE A 68 0.90 -1.42 17.00
N PRO A 69 0.93 -2.07 18.18
CA PRO A 69 2.16 -2.65 18.74
C PRO A 69 2.86 -3.67 17.85
N ILE A 70 2.11 -4.46 17.08
CA ILE A 70 2.73 -5.46 16.18
C ILE A 70 3.61 -4.79 15.12
N PHE A 71 3.19 -3.64 14.57
CA PHE A 71 3.97 -2.92 13.57
C PHE A 71 5.19 -2.24 14.15
N GLU A 72 5.14 -1.82 15.42
CA GLU A 72 6.33 -1.34 16.12
C GLU A 72 7.35 -2.46 16.33
N GLN A 73 6.92 -3.65 16.76
CA GLN A 73 7.80 -4.82 16.92
C GLN A 73 8.48 -5.20 15.60
N ILE A 74 7.72 -5.20 14.50
CA ILE A 74 8.25 -5.47 13.17
C ILE A 74 9.24 -4.38 12.75
N ALA A 75 8.91 -3.10 12.96
CA ALA A 75 9.77 -1.99 12.58
C ALA A 75 11.10 -2.00 13.34
N ILE A 76 11.09 -2.37 14.62
CA ILE A 76 12.32 -2.54 15.41
C ILE A 76 13.16 -3.67 14.81
N TYR A 77 12.57 -4.85 14.59
CA TYR A 77 13.26 -6.00 14.01
C TYR A 77 13.86 -5.70 12.62
N GLU A 78 13.07 -5.09 11.73
CA GLU A 78 13.52 -4.80 10.37
C GLU A 78 14.55 -3.68 10.33
N LYS A 79 14.45 -2.67 11.22
CA LYS A 79 15.48 -1.64 11.38
C LYS A 79 16.82 -2.23 11.85
N GLU A 80 16.80 -3.15 12.80
CA GLU A 80 17.99 -3.87 13.24
C GLU A 80 18.64 -4.69 12.11
N LYS A 81 17.82 -5.29 11.23
CA LYS A 81 18.31 -6.09 10.10
C LYS A 81 18.84 -5.27 8.92
N LEU A 82 18.16 -4.19 8.57
CA LEU A 82 18.44 -3.39 7.39
C LEU A 82 19.42 -2.25 7.65
N GLY A 83 19.61 -1.84 8.91
CA GLY A 83 20.52 -0.77 9.28
C GLY A 83 20.26 0.51 8.48
N LYS A 84 21.24 0.97 7.71
CA LYS A 84 21.13 2.19 6.88
C LYS A 84 20.13 2.06 5.73
N GLU A 85 19.88 0.85 5.23
CA GLU A 85 18.88 0.63 4.18
C GLU A 85 17.46 0.86 4.70
N TRP A 86 17.21 0.69 6.00
CA TRP A 86 15.92 1.03 6.60
C TRP A 86 15.59 2.51 6.40
N GLU A 87 16.55 3.40 6.67
CA GLU A 87 16.33 4.85 6.53
C GLU A 87 16.11 5.26 5.07
N LYS A 88 16.82 4.62 4.14
CA LYS A 88 16.61 4.82 2.70
C LYS A 88 15.23 4.33 2.26
N GLU A 89 14.80 3.16 2.72
CA GLU A 89 13.48 2.61 2.45
C GLU A 89 12.39 3.55 2.96
N GLN A 90 12.48 4.00 4.21
CA GLN A 90 11.53 4.95 4.81
C GLN A 90 11.49 6.29 4.06
N LYS A 91 12.67 6.81 3.65
CA LYS A 91 12.73 8.04 2.85
C LYS A 91 12.04 7.84 1.50
N MET A 92 12.30 6.72 0.84
CA MET A 92 11.73 6.45 -0.49
C MET A 92 10.21 6.24 -0.43
N ASP A 93 9.71 5.55 0.60
CA ASP A 93 8.26 5.41 0.84
C ASP A 93 7.57 6.78 0.97
N ASN A 94 8.18 7.72 1.71
CA ASN A 94 7.66 9.08 1.81
C ASN A 94 7.74 9.87 0.50
N VAL A 95 8.78 9.66 -0.31
CA VAL A 95 8.90 10.23 -1.67
C VAL A 95 7.79 9.69 -2.58
N TRP A 96 7.52 8.38 -2.55
CA TRP A 96 6.42 7.81 -3.32
C TRP A 96 5.07 8.35 -2.90
N LYS A 97 4.82 8.51 -1.60
CA LYS A 97 3.59 9.15 -1.11
C LYS A 97 3.44 10.59 -1.62
N LEU A 98 4.54 11.34 -1.71
CA LEU A 98 4.54 12.69 -2.26
C LEU A 98 4.22 12.68 -3.77
N ILE A 99 4.86 11.80 -4.54
CA ILE A 99 4.61 11.63 -5.97
C ILE A 99 3.14 11.25 -6.22
N LEU A 100 2.64 10.26 -5.47
CA LEU A 100 1.26 9.82 -5.58
C LEU A 100 0.28 10.92 -5.17
N SER A 101 0.58 11.72 -4.15
CA SER A 101 -0.22 12.91 -3.80
C SER A 101 -0.32 13.89 -4.98
N GLY A 102 0.80 14.20 -5.63
CA GLY A 102 0.83 15.05 -6.83
C GLY A 102 -0.02 14.47 -7.97
N LEU A 103 0.06 13.15 -8.19
CA LEU A 103 -0.77 12.46 -9.17
C LEU A 103 -2.26 12.55 -8.81
N MET A 104 -2.64 12.43 -7.54
CA MET A 104 -4.04 12.54 -7.11
C MET A 104 -4.60 13.95 -7.29
N PHE A 105 -3.78 14.99 -7.02
CA PHE A 105 -4.18 16.35 -7.36
C PHE A 105 -4.37 16.52 -8.86
N PHE A 106 -3.45 16.01 -9.67
CA PHE A 106 -3.60 16.04 -11.12
C PHE A 106 -4.91 15.37 -11.57
N GLN A 107 -5.21 14.16 -11.07
CA GLN A 107 -6.47 13.47 -11.36
C GLN A 107 -7.70 14.28 -10.92
N SER A 108 -7.65 14.92 -9.75
CA SER A 108 -8.72 15.78 -9.27
C SER A 108 -9.03 16.92 -10.26
N PHE A 109 -7.99 17.56 -10.81
CA PHE A 109 -8.16 18.62 -11.80
C PHE A 109 -8.64 18.10 -13.16
N SER A 110 -8.22 16.89 -13.56
CA SER A 110 -8.62 16.29 -14.83
C SER A 110 -10.07 15.79 -14.85
N PHE A 111 -10.64 15.43 -13.71
CA PHE A 111 -11.99 14.82 -13.62
C PHE A 111 -13.11 15.79 -13.16
N GLN A 112 -12.94 17.11 -13.34
CA GLN A 112 -13.93 18.11 -12.90
C GLN A 112 -15.32 17.93 -13.54
N ASP A 113 -15.35 17.53 -14.82
CA ASP A 113 -16.58 17.47 -15.62
C ASP A 113 -17.11 16.03 -15.83
N VAL A 114 -16.53 15.04 -15.14
CA VAL A 114 -16.96 13.64 -15.26
C VAL A 114 -18.08 13.36 -14.25
N SER A 115 -19.29 13.12 -14.76
CA SER A 115 -20.44 12.63 -13.99
C SER A 115 -20.09 11.32 -13.31
N ASN A 116 -20.58 11.09 -12.08
CA ASN A 116 -20.07 10.07 -11.15
C ASN A 116 -20.26 8.60 -11.62
N PRO A 117 -19.24 7.89 -12.17
CA PRO A 117 -19.38 6.49 -12.61
C PRO A 117 -19.41 5.46 -11.46
N PHE A 118 -19.27 5.87 -10.19
CA PHE A 118 -19.22 4.92 -9.08
C PHE A 118 -20.57 4.27 -8.72
N PHE A 119 -21.69 4.87 -9.12
CA PHE A 119 -23.03 4.40 -8.76
C PHE A 119 -23.41 3.08 -9.43
N ASP A 120 -22.84 2.79 -10.60
CA ASP A 120 -23.13 1.58 -11.36
C ASP A 120 -22.02 0.53 -11.30
N ILE A 121 -21.07 0.66 -10.36
CA ILE A 121 -20.04 -0.37 -10.20
C ILE A 121 -20.66 -1.65 -9.68
N GLN A 122 -20.59 -2.68 -10.52
CA GLN A 122 -21.05 -4.02 -10.17
C GLN A 122 -20.29 -4.56 -8.93
N PRO A 123 -20.98 -5.18 -7.96
CA PRO A 123 -20.34 -5.76 -6.78
C PRO A 123 -19.22 -6.76 -7.09
N ILE A 124 -19.32 -7.47 -8.23
CA ILE A 124 -18.29 -8.41 -8.71
C ILE A 124 -16.94 -7.71 -8.96
N PHE A 125 -16.96 -6.48 -9.50
CA PHE A 125 -15.75 -5.70 -9.74
C PHE A 125 -15.13 -5.23 -8.42
N LEU A 126 -15.94 -4.81 -7.45
CA LEU A 126 -15.46 -4.43 -6.11
C LEU A 126 -14.82 -5.62 -5.38
N LEU A 127 -15.45 -6.81 -5.46
CA LEU A 127 -14.90 -8.03 -4.89
C LEU A 127 -13.57 -8.41 -5.56
N PHE A 128 -13.49 -8.28 -6.88
CA PHE A 128 -12.25 -8.50 -7.63
C PHE A 128 -11.13 -7.54 -7.18
N LEU A 129 -11.41 -6.24 -7.07
CA LEU A 129 -10.45 -5.25 -6.58
C LEU A 129 -10.00 -5.56 -5.13
N LEU A 130 -10.91 -5.97 -4.26
CA LEU A 130 -10.58 -6.37 -2.88
C LEU A 130 -9.65 -7.58 -2.85
N ILE A 131 -9.98 -8.66 -3.57
CA ILE A 131 -9.16 -9.88 -3.64
C ILE A 131 -7.77 -9.55 -4.19
N MET A 132 -7.70 -8.72 -5.23
CA MET A 132 -6.44 -8.32 -5.82
C MET A 132 -5.59 -7.46 -4.87
N ALA A 133 -6.18 -6.49 -4.19
CA ALA A 133 -5.49 -5.69 -3.19
C ALA A 133 -4.92 -6.58 -2.07
N LEU A 134 -5.71 -7.52 -1.56
CA LEU A 134 -5.24 -8.49 -0.57
C LEU A 134 -4.12 -9.37 -1.14
N ALA A 135 -4.24 -9.87 -2.37
CA ALA A 135 -3.20 -10.66 -3.01
C ALA A 135 -1.87 -9.88 -3.11
N LEU A 136 -1.91 -8.61 -3.54
CA LEU A 136 -0.73 -7.76 -3.64
C LEU A 136 -0.08 -7.50 -2.28
N ILE A 137 -0.88 -7.22 -1.25
CA ILE A 137 -0.40 -7.05 0.12
C ILE A 137 0.31 -8.32 0.61
N ASN A 138 -0.29 -9.50 0.38
CA ASN A 138 0.29 -10.77 0.81
C ASN A 138 1.54 -11.16 0.01
N ILE A 139 1.55 -10.94 -1.30
CA ILE A 139 2.71 -11.22 -2.17
C ILE A 139 3.89 -10.31 -1.80
N SER A 140 3.64 -9.00 -1.62
CA SER A 140 4.69 -8.06 -1.22
C SER A 140 5.27 -8.40 0.16
N MET A 141 4.42 -8.75 1.14
CA MET A 141 4.87 -9.25 2.44
C MET A 141 5.70 -10.53 2.31
N LEU A 142 5.29 -11.48 1.48
CA LEU A 142 6.01 -12.75 1.29
C LEU A 142 7.43 -12.51 0.74
N PHE A 143 7.57 -11.66 -0.28
CA PHE A 143 8.89 -11.30 -0.82
C PHE A 143 9.75 -10.61 0.24
N ARG A 144 9.17 -9.66 0.97
CA ARG A 144 9.86 -8.95 2.06
C ARG A 144 10.36 -9.91 3.14
N PHE A 145 9.51 -10.82 3.61
CA PHE A 145 9.89 -11.78 4.66
C PHE A 145 10.98 -12.72 4.17
N ARG A 146 10.85 -13.26 2.94
CA ARG A 146 11.87 -14.14 2.36
C ARG A 146 13.22 -13.46 2.23
N LYS A 147 13.26 -12.18 1.86
CA LYS A 147 14.51 -11.43 1.69
C LYS A 147 15.09 -10.99 3.04
N ILE A 148 14.32 -10.34 3.90
CA ILE A 148 14.83 -9.80 5.18
C ILE A 148 15.17 -10.90 6.18
N ASP A 149 14.31 -11.93 6.31
CA ASP A 149 14.46 -12.91 7.39
C ASP A 149 15.62 -13.90 7.12
N ARG A 150 15.98 -14.11 5.84
CA ARG A 150 17.02 -15.07 5.43
C ARG A 150 18.38 -14.43 5.16
N SER A 151 18.43 -13.11 4.95
CA SER A 151 19.67 -12.44 4.60
C SER A 151 20.42 -11.86 5.78
N THR A 152 21.74 -11.73 5.59
CA THR A 152 22.63 -10.97 6.45
C THR A 152 22.57 -9.47 6.11
N GLU A 153 23.06 -8.60 6.98
CA GLU A 153 23.07 -7.15 6.72
C GLU A 153 23.83 -6.79 5.43
N VAL A 154 24.95 -7.48 5.17
CA VAL A 154 25.77 -7.27 3.96
C VAL A 154 25.01 -7.65 2.68
N GLU A 155 24.25 -8.75 2.72
CA GLU A 155 23.40 -9.19 1.60
C GLU A 155 22.19 -8.27 1.36
N LEU A 156 21.83 -7.46 2.35
CA LEU A 156 20.74 -6.50 2.24
C LEU A 156 21.20 -5.13 1.70
N THR A 157 22.49 -4.97 1.36
CA THR A 157 22.97 -3.76 0.71
C THR A 157 22.27 -3.54 -0.64
N GLY A 158 21.70 -2.35 -0.85
CA GLY A 158 20.91 -2.05 -2.04
C GLY A 158 19.48 -2.61 -2.04
N TYR A 159 19.03 -3.24 -0.95
CA TYR A 159 17.67 -3.76 -0.79
C TYR A 159 16.59 -2.73 -1.15
N THR A 160 16.79 -1.46 -0.79
CA THR A 160 15.83 -0.40 -1.11
C THR A 160 15.57 -0.33 -2.62
N LYS A 161 16.61 -0.41 -3.46
CA LYS A 161 16.46 -0.34 -4.91
C LYS A 161 15.73 -1.56 -5.45
N GLU A 162 16.11 -2.76 -4.99
CA GLU A 162 15.45 -4.01 -5.37
C GLU A 162 13.95 -4.00 -5.02
N SER A 163 13.62 -3.58 -3.79
CA SER A 163 12.24 -3.48 -3.31
C SER A 163 11.40 -2.51 -4.17
N ASN A 164 11.97 -1.36 -4.54
CA ASN A 164 11.28 -0.41 -5.42
C ASN A 164 11.05 -0.96 -6.82
N ILE A 165 12.04 -1.62 -7.42
CA ILE A 165 11.89 -2.25 -8.75
C ILE A 165 10.79 -3.31 -8.70
N MET A 166 10.77 -4.14 -7.65
CA MET A 166 9.72 -5.13 -7.45
C MET A 166 8.34 -4.49 -7.28
N GLY A 167 8.25 -3.39 -6.51
CA GLY A 167 7.01 -2.62 -6.35
C GLY A 167 6.49 -2.08 -7.68
N ILE A 168 7.37 -1.50 -8.50
CA ILE A 168 7.03 -1.02 -9.85
C ILE A 168 6.54 -2.17 -10.74
N ALA A 169 7.25 -3.30 -10.75
CA ALA A 169 6.88 -4.46 -11.55
C ALA A 169 5.52 -5.03 -11.15
N LEU A 170 5.25 -5.18 -9.85
CA LEU A 170 3.95 -5.59 -9.34
C LEU A 170 2.85 -4.59 -9.67
N GLY A 171 3.14 -3.28 -9.60
CA GLY A 171 2.21 -2.23 -10.01
C GLY A 171 1.83 -2.34 -11.49
N PHE A 172 2.80 -2.48 -12.39
CA PHE A 172 2.54 -2.67 -13.82
C PHE A 172 1.73 -3.94 -14.09
N LEU A 173 2.08 -5.06 -13.46
CA LEU A 173 1.31 -6.30 -13.57
C LEU A 173 -0.15 -6.10 -13.13
N THR A 174 -0.36 -5.37 -12.04
CA THR A 174 -1.70 -5.05 -11.52
C THR A 174 -2.52 -4.27 -12.54
N VAL A 175 -1.93 -3.25 -13.17
CA VAL A 175 -2.61 -2.46 -14.21
C VAL A 175 -3.04 -3.34 -15.39
N ILE A 176 -2.16 -4.23 -15.84
CA ILE A 176 -2.47 -5.17 -16.94
C ILE A 176 -3.63 -6.08 -16.55
N VAL A 177 -3.61 -6.65 -15.35
CA VAL A 177 -4.66 -7.56 -14.85
C VAL A 177 -6.01 -6.84 -14.71
N ILE A 178 -6.01 -5.61 -14.16
CA ILE A 178 -7.23 -4.79 -14.08
C ILE A 178 -7.78 -4.49 -15.48
N PHE A 179 -6.91 -4.08 -16.42
CA PHE A 179 -7.32 -3.75 -17.77
C PHE A 179 -7.96 -4.94 -18.49
N ILE A 180 -7.34 -6.12 -18.40
CA ILE A 180 -7.89 -7.37 -18.96
C ILE A 180 -9.26 -7.68 -18.34
N PHE A 181 -9.39 -7.54 -17.02
CA PHE A 181 -10.66 -7.79 -16.34
C PHE A 181 -11.76 -6.84 -16.83
N ILE A 182 -11.47 -5.54 -16.95
CA ILE A 182 -12.42 -4.55 -17.44
C ILE A 182 -12.88 -4.91 -18.86
N VAL A 183 -11.94 -5.24 -19.76
CA VAL A 183 -12.25 -5.59 -21.15
C VAL A 183 -13.11 -6.85 -21.28
N ILE A 184 -12.87 -7.87 -20.46
CA ILE A 184 -13.57 -9.16 -20.56
C ILE A 184 -14.91 -9.16 -19.81
N PHE A 185 -15.00 -8.48 -18.67
CA PHE A 185 -16.12 -8.64 -17.74
C PHE A 185 -16.96 -7.39 -17.51
N VAL A 186 -16.48 -6.19 -17.88
CA VAL A 186 -17.17 -4.92 -17.58
C VAL A 186 -17.64 -4.20 -18.86
N LEU A 187 -16.84 -4.23 -19.93
CA LEU A 187 -17.20 -3.62 -21.21
C LEU A 187 -18.22 -4.37 -22.10
N PRO A 188 -18.33 -5.72 -22.08
CA PRO A 188 -19.34 -6.43 -22.88
C PRO A 188 -20.75 -6.32 -22.28
#